data_AF-A0A7S8E8Y9-F1
#
_entry.id   AF-A0A7S8E8Y9-F1
#
_cell.length_a   1.000
_cell.length_b   1.000
_cell.length_c   1.000
_cell.angle_alpha   90.00
_cell.angle_beta   90.00
_cell.angle_gamma   90.00
#
_symmetry.space_group_name_H-M   'P 1'
#
loop_
_entity.id
_entity.type
_entity.pdbx_description
1 polymer ?
#
loop_
_entity_poly.entity_id
_entity_poly.type
_entity_poly.pdbx_seq_one_letter_code
_entity_poly.pdbx_strand_id
1 'polypeptide(L)'
;MSDSPQEQPQQSVDVVTLRKSQAGMRFIAQMHIYNMADAERLRTFITESYHDDVLAQADADTQLAQMQAQYTAVGKVKVKQVLAANEYHVIVVMQAQKQPGMYFYVEVKVEEEYPHKIIGYMFQPMQEVNG
;
A
#
# COMPACT_ATOMS: atom_id res chain seq x y z
N MET A 1 34.55 28.63 10.57
CA MET A 1 34.31 27.23 10.22
C MET A 1 32.95 26.88 10.78
N SER A 2 31.96 26.72 9.91
CA SER A 2 30.60 26.36 10.30
C SER A 2 30.18 25.25 9.36
N ASP A 3 30.51 24.02 9.72
CA ASP A 3 29.96 22.84 9.08
C ASP A 3 28.51 22.70 9.54
N SER A 4 27.59 23.26 8.73
CA SER A 4 26.20 22.86 8.78
C SER A 4 26.12 21.37 8.42
N PRO A 5 25.43 20.52 9.19
CA PRO A 5 25.16 19.15 8.76
C PRO A 5 24.39 19.23 7.44
N GLN A 6 25.05 18.83 6.36
CA GLN A 6 24.37 18.60 5.09
C GLN A 6 23.37 17.48 5.34
N GLU A 7 22.07 17.82 5.32
CA GLU A 7 21.00 16.83 5.19
C GLU A 7 21.38 15.95 4.00
N GLN A 8 21.86 14.75 4.28
CA GLN A 8 22.15 13.78 3.25
C GLN A 8 20.85 13.60 2.47
N PRO A 9 20.85 13.75 1.14
CA PRO A 9 19.67 13.43 0.36
C PRO A 9 19.37 11.97 0.67
N GLN A 10 18.27 11.72 1.39
CA GLN A 10 17.78 10.38 1.67
C GLN A 10 17.39 9.80 0.31
N GLN A 11 18.38 9.23 -0.37
CA GLN A 11 18.28 8.69 -1.71
C GLN A 11 17.27 7.56 -1.64
N SER A 12 16.02 7.88 -1.98
CA SER A 12 15.09 7.15 -2.85
C SER A 12 15.28 5.63 -2.92
N VAL A 13 15.43 4.97 -1.79
CA VAL A 13 15.27 3.53 -1.70
C VAL A 13 13.87 3.25 -2.28
N ASP A 14 13.84 2.43 -3.32
CA ASP A 14 12.74 1.51 -3.60
C ASP A 14 11.48 1.91 -4.40
N VAL A 15 11.44 2.94 -5.26
CA VAL A 15 10.40 2.91 -6.34
C VAL A 15 10.76 1.85 -7.40
N VAL A 16 12.05 1.73 -7.72
CA VAL A 16 12.54 0.72 -8.67
C VAL A 16 12.37 -0.69 -8.10
N THR A 17 12.70 -0.90 -6.82
CA THR A 17 12.56 -2.19 -6.13
C THR A 17 11.09 -2.58 -5.98
N LEU A 18 10.21 -1.64 -5.62
CA LEU A 18 8.76 -1.86 -5.60
C LEU A 18 8.21 -2.31 -6.97
N ARG A 19 8.76 -1.79 -8.07
CA ARG A 19 8.34 -2.22 -9.42
C ARG A 19 8.91 -3.57 -9.84
N LYS A 20 9.94 -4.06 -9.16
CA LYS A 20 10.61 -5.33 -9.45
C LYS A 20 10.08 -6.49 -8.61
N SER A 21 9.47 -6.22 -7.45
CA SER A 21 8.94 -7.26 -6.57
C SER A 21 7.51 -7.67 -6.91
N GLN A 22 7.17 -8.95 -6.66
CA GLN A 22 5.81 -9.46 -6.79
C GLN A 22 4.84 -8.71 -5.86
N ALA A 23 5.22 -8.54 -4.59
CA ALA A 23 4.40 -7.80 -3.63
C ALA A 23 4.23 -6.33 -4.03
N GLY A 24 5.27 -5.71 -4.57
CA GLY A 24 5.23 -4.33 -5.02
C GLY A 24 4.36 -4.14 -6.27
N MET A 25 4.39 -5.08 -7.21
CA MET A 25 3.47 -5.07 -8.35
C MET A 25 2.01 -5.21 -7.91
N ARG A 26 1.70 -6.09 -6.95
CA ARG A 26 0.35 -6.21 -6.38
C ARG A 26 -0.09 -4.92 -5.69
N PHE A 27 0.78 -4.32 -4.88
CA PHE A 27 0.54 -3.03 -4.26
C PHE A 27 0.25 -1.93 -5.29
N ILE A 28 1.09 -1.79 -6.32
CA ILE A 28 0.94 -0.76 -7.35
C ILE A 28 -0.40 -0.93 -8.09
N ALA A 29 -0.73 -2.16 -8.50
CA ALA A 29 -1.97 -2.46 -9.20
C ALA A 29 -3.20 -2.11 -8.34
N GLN A 30 -3.25 -2.59 -7.09
CA GLN A 30 -4.35 -2.30 -6.18
C GLN A 30 -4.50 -0.80 -5.94
N MET A 31 -3.40 -0.10 -5.65
CA MET A 31 -3.45 1.33 -5.33
C MET A 31 -3.76 2.19 -6.55
N HIS A 32 -3.37 1.76 -7.75
CA HIS A 32 -3.77 2.41 -8.98
C HIS A 32 -5.29 2.33 -9.16
N ILE A 33 -5.89 1.14 -9.01
CA ILE A 33 -7.33 0.94 -9.12
C ILE A 33 -8.10 1.70 -8.03
N TYR A 34 -7.65 1.61 -6.78
CA TYR A 34 -8.19 2.39 -5.66
C TYR A 34 -8.23 3.89 -5.98
N ASN A 35 -7.13 4.46 -6.49
CA ASN A 35 -7.04 5.88 -6.81
C ASN A 35 -7.86 6.32 -8.04
N MET A 36 -8.34 5.37 -8.85
CA MET A 36 -9.32 5.62 -9.91
C MET A 36 -10.77 5.63 -9.38
N ALA A 37 -11.00 5.17 -8.14
CA ALA A 37 -12.33 4.94 -7.58
C ALA A 37 -13.18 3.96 -8.41
N ASP A 38 -12.52 3.00 -9.08
CA ASP A 38 -13.16 2.00 -9.92
C ASP A 38 -13.51 0.76 -9.09
N ALA A 39 -14.74 0.74 -8.56
CA ALA A 39 -15.19 -0.29 -7.63
C ALA A 39 -15.26 -1.68 -8.27
N GLU A 40 -15.69 -1.76 -9.54
CA GLU A 40 -15.81 -3.02 -10.25
C GLU A 40 -14.43 -3.64 -10.48
N ARG A 41 -13.47 -2.85 -11.00
CA ARG A 41 -12.10 -3.33 -11.17
C ARG A 41 -11.44 -3.67 -9.84
N LEU A 42 -11.74 -2.94 -8.77
CA LEU A 42 -11.18 -3.21 -7.46
C LEU A 42 -11.71 -4.54 -6.90
N ARG A 43 -13.01 -4.80 -7.05
CA ARG A 43 -13.63 -6.07 -6.68
C ARG A 43 -13.02 -7.25 -7.43
N THR A 44 -12.87 -7.11 -8.74
CA THR A 44 -12.23 -8.13 -9.59
C THR A 44 -10.79 -8.38 -9.14
N PHE A 45 -10.02 -7.30 -8.91
CA PHE A 45 -8.65 -7.42 -8.42
C PHE A 45 -8.59 -8.16 -7.09
N ILE A 46 -9.46 -7.84 -6.12
CA ILE A 46 -9.49 -8.51 -4.81
C ILE A 46 -9.78 -10.00 -5.00
N THR A 47 -10.81 -10.34 -5.77
CA THR A 47 -11.21 -11.73 -6.05
C THR A 47 -10.08 -12.53 -6.71
N GLU A 48 -9.37 -11.93 -7.66
CA GLU A 48 -8.35 -12.62 -8.45
C GLU A 48 -6.95 -12.59 -7.83
N SER A 49 -6.65 -11.63 -6.95
CA SER A 49 -5.29 -11.42 -6.45
C SER A 49 -5.10 -11.80 -4.99
N TYR A 50 -6.16 -12.03 -4.21
CA TYR A 50 -6.04 -12.45 -2.81
C TYR A 50 -6.07 -13.97 -2.70
N HIS A 51 -5.37 -14.50 -1.71
CA HIS A 51 -5.40 -15.92 -1.37
C HIS A 51 -6.73 -16.28 -0.69
N ASP A 52 -7.21 -17.50 -0.90
CA ASP A 52 -8.52 -17.94 -0.41
C ASP A 52 -8.64 -17.83 1.12
N ASP A 53 -7.56 -18.13 1.86
CA ASP A 53 -7.53 -17.97 3.33
C ASP A 53 -7.73 -16.52 3.80
N VAL A 54 -7.33 -15.53 2.99
CA VAL A 54 -7.57 -14.12 3.29
C VAL A 54 -9.02 -13.78 2.97
N LEU A 55 -9.53 -14.27 1.84
CA LEU A 55 -10.93 -14.08 1.43
C LEU A 55 -11.92 -14.79 2.36
N ALA A 56 -11.51 -15.86 3.03
CA ALA A 56 -12.31 -16.53 4.05
C ALA A 56 -12.49 -15.69 5.33
N GLN A 57 -11.55 -14.78 5.63
CA GLN A 57 -11.63 -13.88 6.79
C GLN A 57 -12.45 -12.63 6.48
N ALA A 58 -12.29 -12.09 5.28
CA ALA A 58 -13.09 -11.00 4.76
C ALA A 58 -13.24 -11.18 3.25
N ASP A 59 -14.46 -11.46 2.81
CA ASP A 59 -14.75 -11.68 1.40
C ASP A 59 -14.49 -10.42 0.55
N ALA A 60 -14.50 -10.59 -0.78
CA ALA A 60 -14.17 -9.52 -1.70
C ALA A 60 -15.08 -8.29 -1.54
N ASP A 61 -16.36 -8.48 -1.20
CA ASP A 61 -17.33 -7.40 -1.01
C ASP A 61 -17.07 -6.65 0.31
N THR A 62 -16.72 -7.36 1.38
CA THR A 62 -16.33 -6.77 2.66
C THR A 62 -15.05 -5.94 2.52
N GLN A 63 -14.03 -6.48 1.85
CA GLN A 63 -12.78 -5.77 1.57
C GLN A 63 -13.02 -4.54 0.69
N LEU A 64 -13.85 -4.67 -0.36
CA LEU A 64 -14.24 -3.55 -1.22
C LEU A 64 -14.93 -2.45 -0.41
N ALA A 65 -15.90 -2.80 0.43
CA ALA A 65 -16.63 -1.85 1.25
C ALA A 65 -15.69 -1.08 2.20
N GLN A 66 -14.71 -1.76 2.81
CA GLN A 66 -13.68 -1.12 3.63
C GLN A 66 -12.84 -0.12 2.82
N MET A 67 -12.37 -0.52 1.63
CA MET A 67 -11.59 0.37 0.76
C MET A 67 -12.42 1.57 0.25
N GLN A 68 -13.71 1.38 -0.04
CA GLN A 68 -14.61 2.47 -0.44
C GLN A 68 -14.90 3.44 0.71
N ALA A 69 -15.11 2.93 1.92
CA ALA A 69 -15.25 3.76 3.12
C ALA A 69 -13.99 4.59 3.37
N GLN A 70 -12.82 3.97 3.22
CA GLN A 70 -11.53 4.64 3.31
C GLN A 70 -11.37 5.72 2.23
N TYR A 71 -11.67 5.41 0.95
CA TYR A 71 -11.60 6.38 -0.14
C TYR A 71 -12.53 7.58 0.11
N THR A 72 -13.73 7.31 0.62
CA THR A 72 -14.67 8.37 1.03
C THR A 72 -14.03 9.27 2.09
N ALA A 73 -13.41 8.69 3.12
CA ALA A 73 -12.83 9.41 4.25
C ALA A 73 -11.58 10.24 3.86
N VAL A 74 -10.64 9.67 3.10
CA VAL A 74 -9.30 10.27 2.89
C VAL A 74 -8.95 10.58 1.44
N GLY A 75 -9.79 10.16 0.50
CA GLY A 75 -9.58 10.32 -0.93
C GLY A 75 -8.46 9.44 -1.46
N LYS A 76 -7.85 9.93 -2.54
CA LYS A 76 -6.67 9.29 -3.15
C LYS A 76 -5.51 9.30 -2.16
N VAL A 77 -4.56 8.41 -2.41
CA VAL A 77 -3.32 8.35 -1.63
C VAL A 77 -2.12 8.28 -2.56
N LYS A 78 -1.00 8.83 -2.11
CA LYS A 78 0.27 8.79 -2.85
C LYS A 78 1.36 8.20 -1.98
N VAL A 79 2.30 7.48 -2.60
CA VAL A 79 3.50 7.01 -1.92
C VAL A 79 4.32 8.20 -1.45
N LYS A 80 4.64 8.24 -0.16
CA LYS A 80 5.54 9.22 0.44
C LYS A 80 6.93 8.64 0.62
N GLN A 81 7.02 7.38 1.04
CA GLN A 81 8.27 6.67 1.31
C GLN A 81 8.07 5.16 1.21
N VAL A 82 9.06 4.43 0.73
CA VAL A 82 9.13 2.96 0.87
C VAL A 82 10.04 2.66 2.05
N LEU A 83 9.56 1.88 3.02
CA LEU A 83 10.31 1.54 4.24
C LEU A 83 11.09 0.23 4.07
N ALA A 84 10.50 -0.73 3.36
CA ALA A 84 11.12 -2.00 3.03
C ALA A 84 10.50 -2.54 1.74
N ALA A 85 11.32 -3.13 0.87
CA ALA A 85 10.85 -3.93 -0.25
C ALA A 85 11.78 -5.13 -0.49
N ASN A 86 11.19 -6.31 -0.56
CA ASN A 86 11.80 -7.50 -1.16
C ASN A 86 10.79 -8.14 -2.12
N GLU A 87 11.13 -9.28 -2.72
CA GLU A 87 10.31 -9.94 -3.74
C GLU A 87 8.86 -10.20 -3.28
N TYR A 88 8.66 -10.61 -2.03
CA TYR A 88 7.38 -11.12 -1.52
C TYR A 88 6.76 -10.26 -0.41
N HIS A 89 7.40 -9.16 -0.02
CA HIS A 89 6.97 -8.30 1.06
C HIS A 89 7.37 -6.84 0.82
N VAL A 90 6.41 -5.93 0.93
CA VAL A 90 6.65 -4.50 0.82
C VAL A 90 5.94 -3.73 1.93
N ILE A 91 6.60 -2.68 2.41
CA ILE A 91 6.10 -1.74 3.43
C ILE A 91 6.27 -0.32 2.91
N VAL A 92 5.18 0.44 2.89
CA VAL A 92 5.09 1.76 2.26
C VAL A 92 4.36 2.74 3.15
N VAL A 93 4.88 3.97 3.26
CA VAL A 93 4.16 5.11 3.83
C VAL A 93 3.40 5.83 2.73
N MET A 94 2.09 6.01 2.91
CA MET A 94 1.23 6.76 2.00
C MET A 94 0.70 8.04 2.63
N GLN A 95 0.46 9.07 1.83
CA GLN A 95 -0.15 10.33 2.26
C GLN A 95 -1.55 10.48 1.67
N ALA A 96 -2.52 10.85 2.50
CA ALA A 96 -3.90 11.16 2.09
C ALA A 96 -3.99 12.42 1.22
N GLN A 97 -4.94 12.42 0.27
CA GLN A 97 -5.27 13.60 -0.52
C GLN A 97 -6.11 14.61 0.27
N LYS A 98 -7.15 14.14 0.97
CA LYS A 98 -8.12 15.02 1.64
C LYS A 98 -7.63 15.59 2.97
N GLN A 99 -6.62 14.97 3.58
CA GLN A 99 -6.11 15.33 4.90
C GLN A 99 -4.57 15.44 4.85
N PRO A 100 -4.01 16.59 4.44
CA PRO A 100 -2.57 16.80 4.46
C PRO A 100 -2.02 16.60 5.88
N GLY A 101 -0.96 15.80 6.01
CA GLY A 101 -0.39 15.41 7.30
C GLY A 101 -0.89 14.05 7.81
N MET A 102 -1.98 13.52 7.25
CA MET A 102 -2.41 12.15 7.52
C MET A 102 -1.60 11.17 6.69
N TYR A 103 -0.89 10.29 7.39
CA TYR A 103 -0.08 9.22 6.80
C TYR A 103 -0.65 7.85 7.12
N PHE A 104 -0.38 6.90 6.23
CA PHE A 104 -0.78 5.52 6.38
C PHE A 104 0.42 4.62 6.24
N TYR A 105 0.49 3.63 7.12
CA TYR A 105 1.36 2.48 6.98
C TYR A 105 0.63 1.43 6.13
N VAL A 106 1.24 1.01 5.03
CA VAL A 106 0.70 -0.03 4.16
C VAL A 106 1.70 -1.16 4.03
N GLU A 107 1.26 -2.38 4.31
CA GLU A 107 2.05 -3.60 4.20
C GLU A 107 1.35 -4.59 3.27
N VAL A 108 2.10 -5.13 2.31
CA VAL A 108 1.61 -6.16 1.37
C VAL A 108 2.57 -7.34 1.40
N LYS A 109 2.03 -8.52 1.68
CA LYS A 109 2.71 -9.81 1.58
C LYS A 109 2.04 -10.66 0.52
N VAL A 110 2.86 -11.32 -0.29
CA VAL A 110 2.38 -12.28 -1.29
C VAL A 110 3.06 -13.62 -1.09
N GLU A 111 2.43 -14.68 -1.55
CA GLU A 111 3.04 -16.01 -1.60
C GLU A 111 4.15 -16.11 -2.65
N GLU A 112 5.06 -17.06 -2.47
CA GLU A 112 6.14 -17.31 -3.44
C GLU A 112 5.65 -18.04 -4.68
N GLU A 113 4.59 -18.85 -4.56
CA GLU A 113 4.05 -19.62 -5.67
C GLU A 113 3.32 -18.70 -6.66
N TYR A 114 3.48 -18.94 -7.96
CA TYR A 114 2.70 -18.23 -8.96
C TYR A 114 1.21 -18.58 -8.78
N PRO A 115 0.28 -17.60 -8.75
CA PRO A 115 0.40 -16.26 -9.29
C PRO A 115 0.78 -15.16 -8.27
N HIS A 116 1.40 -15.49 -7.15
CA HIS A 116 1.77 -14.55 -6.08
C HIS A 116 0.54 -13.84 -5.52
N LYS A 117 -0.40 -14.63 -4.99
CA LYS A 117 -1.58 -14.11 -4.31
C LYS A 117 -1.19 -13.35 -3.05
N ILE A 118 -1.97 -12.32 -2.74
CA ILE A 118 -1.86 -11.53 -1.52
C ILE A 118 -2.31 -12.40 -0.36
N ILE A 119 -1.37 -12.68 0.54
CA ILE A 119 -1.57 -13.44 1.78
C ILE A 119 -1.62 -12.50 3.00
N GLY A 120 -1.31 -11.22 2.82
CA GLY A 120 -1.44 -10.19 3.85
C GLY A 120 -1.55 -8.81 3.25
N TYR A 121 -2.57 -8.06 3.67
CA TYR A 121 -2.75 -6.65 3.35
C TYR A 121 -3.11 -5.89 4.61
N MET A 122 -2.35 -4.85 4.92
CA MET A 122 -2.65 -3.95 6.04
C MET A 122 -2.59 -2.52 5.56
N PHE A 123 -3.60 -1.73 5.91
CA PHE A 123 -3.67 -0.30 5.66
C PHE A 123 -4.12 0.40 6.94
N GLN A 124 -3.20 1.05 7.65
CA GLN A 124 -3.45 1.58 9.00
C GLN A 124 -3.00 3.04 9.09
N PRO A 125 -3.78 3.93 9.73
CA PRO A 125 -3.34 5.30 9.97
C PRO A 125 -2.11 5.27 10.88
N MET A 126 -1.09 6.05 10.52
CA MET A 126 0.05 6.28 11.40
C MET A 126 -0.38 7.26 12.49
N GLN A 127 -0.18 6.89 13.75
CA GLN A 127 -0.37 7.81 14.87
C GLN A 127 0.79 8.81 14.91
N GLU A 128 0.48 10.06 15.23
CA GLU A 128 1.52 11.02 15.62
C GLU A 128 2.17 10.51 16.90
N VAL A 129 3.48 10.29 16.86
CA VAL A 129 4.25 10.09 18.08
C VAL A 129 4.47 11.48 18.65
N ASN A 130 3.66 11.86 19.65
CA ASN A 130 3.92 13.06 20.43
C ASN A 130 5.26 12.88 21.14
N GLY A 131 6.31 13.48 20.59
CA GLY A 131 7.63 13.59 21.20
C GLY A 131 7.68 14.68 22.26
#